data_AF-A0A971I1E9-F1
#
_entry.id   AF-A0A971I1E9-F1
#
_cell.length_a   1.000
_cell.length_b   1.000
_cell.length_c   1.000
_cell.angle_alpha   90.00
_cell.angle_beta   90.00
_cell.angle_gamma   90.00
#
_symmetry.space_group_name_H-M   'P 1'
#
loop_
_entity.id
_entity.type
_entity.pdbx_description
1 polymer ?
#
loop_
_entity_poly.entity_id
_entity_poly.type
_entity_poly.pdbx_seq_one_letter_code
_entity_poly.pdbx_strand_id
1 'polypeptide(L)'
;MVSIKTSRVEDLHTIFDFEDIKKDFPFNIKVKTKNRAKKDIKFFGPGIYSIYDKFSSTMIYIGIFTPKRSVIHERYRKHIQTLTLRGNEVTFNKKISKDEFLNNILNKQLRLDLNRCPAFHEKLIQDRCVAHINKVNYAGLYWHDFSQWNPVHNCQSKTHERFSFQFDQFLSENMDKKSLQKVESNLISGFNPLTNSKHDPRIKAKYNSQDDLSARIKSIVLDDKF
;
A
#
# COMPACT_ATOMS: atom_id res chain seq x y z
N MET A 1 0.21 -21.39 -22.02
CA MET A 1 1.28 -20.47 -21.56
C MET A 1 0.62 -19.25 -20.97
N VAL A 2 0.85 -18.97 -19.68
CA VAL A 2 0.28 -17.82 -18.99
C VAL A 2 0.95 -16.54 -19.48
N SER A 3 0.15 -15.63 -20.06
CA SER A 3 0.61 -14.31 -20.48
C SER A 3 0.50 -13.32 -19.32
N ILE A 4 1.58 -12.58 -19.06
CA ILE A 4 1.66 -11.57 -18.01
C ILE A 4 1.95 -10.21 -18.64
N LYS A 5 1.13 -9.22 -18.31
CA LYS A 5 1.33 -7.82 -18.68
C LYS A 5 1.69 -6.98 -17.46
N THR A 6 2.83 -6.32 -17.49
CA THR A 6 3.28 -5.44 -16.42
C THR A 6 2.85 -4.00 -16.72
N SER A 7 2.22 -3.36 -15.75
CA SER A 7 1.80 -1.96 -15.78
C SER A 7 2.38 -1.22 -14.58
N ARG A 8 2.90 -0.02 -14.81
CA ARG A 8 3.41 0.87 -13.74
C ARG A 8 2.60 2.16 -13.69
N VAL A 9 2.51 2.73 -12.50
CA VAL A 9 2.00 4.10 -12.34
C VAL A 9 3.16 5.07 -12.57
N GLU A 10 3.15 5.71 -13.73
CA GLU A 10 4.17 6.68 -14.13
C GLU A 10 3.93 8.06 -13.53
N ASP A 11 2.66 8.46 -13.32
CA ASP A 11 2.30 9.75 -12.73
C ASP A 11 1.05 9.63 -11.86
N LEU A 12 1.19 9.88 -10.54
CA LEU A 12 0.05 9.87 -9.60
C LEU A 12 -0.90 11.04 -9.82
N HIS A 13 -0.43 12.15 -10.37
CA HIS A 13 -1.25 13.32 -10.63
C HIS A 13 -2.35 13.02 -11.66
N THR A 14 -2.14 12.04 -12.53
CA THR A 14 -3.17 11.56 -13.47
C THR A 14 -4.22 10.67 -12.81
N ILE A 15 -3.97 10.20 -11.58
CA ILE A 15 -4.74 9.13 -10.93
C ILE A 15 -5.52 9.63 -9.71
N PHE A 16 -4.91 10.46 -8.86
CA PHE A 16 -5.50 10.87 -7.60
C PHE A 16 -5.64 12.39 -7.49
N ASP A 17 -6.68 12.81 -6.78
CA ASP A 17 -6.83 14.16 -6.22
C ASP A 17 -6.74 14.07 -4.70
N PHE A 18 -6.11 15.08 -4.11
CA PHE A 18 -5.99 15.21 -2.66
C PHE A 18 -6.74 16.47 -2.23
N GLU A 19 -7.56 16.34 -1.20
CA GLU A 19 -8.38 17.43 -0.67
C GLU A 19 -8.12 17.58 0.82
N ASP A 20 -7.95 18.82 1.27
CA ASP A 20 -7.94 19.14 2.69
C ASP A 20 -9.38 19.06 3.21
N ILE A 21 -9.54 18.49 4.39
CA ILE A 21 -10.83 18.40 5.04
C ILE A 21 -10.71 18.86 6.48
N LYS A 22 -11.81 19.38 7.04
CA LYS A 22 -11.90 19.81 8.44
C LYS A 22 -11.90 18.60 9.39
N LYS A 23 -10.79 17.87 9.45
CA LYS A 23 -10.50 16.79 10.39
C LYS A 23 -9.15 17.04 11.05
N ASP A 24 -8.92 16.38 12.18
CA ASP A 24 -7.66 16.47 12.90
C ASP A 24 -6.52 15.80 12.12
N PHE A 25 -5.35 16.43 12.19
CA PHE A 25 -4.11 15.79 11.77
C PHE A 25 -3.88 14.49 12.58
N PRO A 26 -3.41 13.40 11.96
CA PRO A 26 -2.94 13.31 10.57
C PRO A 26 -4.01 12.94 9.53
N PHE A 27 -5.26 12.71 9.93
CA PHE A 27 -6.33 12.21 9.07
C PHE A 27 -7.06 13.31 8.29
N ASN A 28 -6.40 14.44 8.07
CA ASN A 28 -6.97 15.65 7.50
C ASN A 28 -6.99 15.68 5.97
N ILE A 29 -6.67 14.56 5.30
CA ILE A 29 -6.58 14.51 3.84
C ILE A 29 -7.50 13.46 3.25
N LYS A 30 -8.32 13.86 2.28
CA LYS A 30 -9.14 12.94 1.49
C LYS A 30 -8.47 12.65 0.15
N VAL A 31 -8.22 11.38 -0.13
CA VAL A 31 -7.67 10.93 -1.43
C VAL A 31 -8.80 10.39 -2.31
N LYS A 32 -9.02 11.02 -3.46
CA LYS A 32 -10.04 10.64 -4.46
C LYS A 32 -9.38 10.07 -5.72
N THR A 33 -9.97 9.04 -6.32
CA THR A 33 -9.53 8.54 -7.63
C THR A 33 -10.22 9.33 -8.75
N LYS A 34 -9.44 9.87 -9.68
CA LYS A 34 -9.93 10.54 -10.89
C LYS A 34 -10.74 9.59 -11.76
N ASN A 35 -11.79 10.10 -12.41
CA ASN A 35 -12.67 9.29 -13.25
C ASN A 35 -11.93 8.61 -14.42
N ARG A 36 -10.90 9.26 -14.98
CA ARG A 36 -10.07 8.68 -16.05
C ARG A 36 -9.35 7.40 -15.60
N ALA A 37 -8.76 7.41 -14.41
CA ALA A 37 -8.06 6.25 -13.85
C ALA A 37 -9.00 5.08 -13.54
N LYS A 38 -10.30 5.33 -13.31
CA LYS A 38 -11.29 4.27 -13.13
C LYS A 38 -11.55 3.45 -14.39
N LYS A 39 -11.18 3.95 -15.57
CA LYS A 39 -11.42 3.28 -16.87
C LYS A 39 -10.15 2.69 -17.48
N ASP A 40 -9.00 2.81 -16.82
CA ASP A 40 -7.73 2.34 -17.39
C ASP A 40 -7.62 0.82 -17.31
N ILE A 41 -7.89 0.15 -18.44
CA ILE A 41 -7.97 -1.31 -18.59
C ILE A 41 -6.68 -2.01 -18.14
N LYS A 42 -5.52 -1.32 -18.20
CA LYS A 42 -4.21 -1.90 -17.84
C LYS A 42 -4.06 -2.23 -16.34
N PHE A 43 -5.04 -1.86 -15.52
CA PHE A 43 -5.09 -2.09 -14.08
C PHE A 43 -6.28 -2.96 -13.63
N PHE A 44 -6.88 -3.73 -14.54
CA PHE A 44 -8.02 -4.60 -14.27
C PHE A 44 -7.63 -6.09 -14.25
N GLY A 45 -8.46 -6.91 -13.63
CA GLY A 45 -8.32 -8.38 -13.68
C GLY A 45 -7.37 -8.96 -12.62
N PRO A 46 -7.13 -10.28 -12.70
CA PRO A 46 -6.28 -10.98 -11.74
C PRO A 46 -4.81 -10.57 -11.89
N GLY A 47 -4.10 -10.42 -10.78
CA GLY A 47 -2.70 -9.98 -10.81
C GLY A 47 -2.03 -9.91 -9.45
N ILE A 48 -0.71 -9.73 -9.49
CA ILE A 48 0.10 -9.32 -8.34
C ILE A 48 0.36 -7.83 -8.45
N TYR A 49 0.17 -7.08 -7.38
CA TYR A 49 0.64 -5.71 -7.30
C TYR A 49 1.71 -5.55 -6.22
N SER A 50 2.54 -4.53 -6.37
CA SER A 50 3.56 -4.20 -5.40
C SER A 50 3.73 -2.69 -5.25
N ILE A 51 4.23 -2.29 -4.08
CA ILE A 51 4.53 -0.90 -3.74
C ILE A 51 5.97 -0.83 -3.28
N TYR A 52 6.73 0.11 -3.84
CA TYR A 52 8.09 0.39 -3.42
C TYR A 52 8.21 1.80 -2.87
N ASP A 53 9.15 1.94 -1.95
CA ASP A 53 9.71 3.20 -1.53
C ASP A 53 10.87 3.53 -2.47
N LYS A 54 10.71 4.56 -3.31
CA LYS A 54 11.71 5.01 -4.28
C LYS A 54 12.98 5.51 -3.61
N PHE A 55 12.89 6.11 -2.43
CA PHE A 55 14.04 6.71 -1.74
C PHE A 55 14.90 5.65 -1.08
N SER A 56 14.28 4.70 -0.39
CA SER A 56 15.00 3.58 0.21
C SER A 56 15.21 2.41 -0.75
N SER A 57 14.74 2.52 -2.00
CA SER A 57 14.73 1.45 -3.01
C SER A 57 14.26 0.10 -2.46
N THR A 58 13.23 0.16 -1.62
CA THR A 58 12.78 -0.98 -0.82
C THR A 58 11.35 -1.35 -1.15
N MET A 59 11.09 -2.65 -1.25
CA MET A 59 9.75 -3.17 -1.40
C MET A 59 8.97 -3.05 -0.08
N ILE A 60 7.86 -2.31 -0.12
CA ILE A 60 7.01 -2.06 1.04
C ILE A 60 5.95 -3.15 1.16
N TYR A 61 5.34 -3.51 0.04
CA TYR A 61 4.17 -4.39 0.03
C TYR A 61 4.05 -5.16 -1.28
N ILE A 62 3.59 -6.40 -1.20
CA ILE A 62 3.11 -7.25 -2.30
C ILE A 62 1.67 -7.64 -2.00
N GLY A 63 0.78 -7.67 -3.00
CA GLY A 63 -0.59 -8.13 -2.80
C GLY A 63 -1.16 -8.81 -4.02
N ILE A 64 -2.09 -9.73 -3.79
CA ILE A 64 -2.94 -10.26 -4.87
C ILE A 64 -4.16 -9.37 -5.14
N PHE A 65 -4.62 -9.39 -6.38
CA PHE A 65 -5.84 -8.72 -6.81
C PHE A 65 -6.63 -9.62 -7.76
N THR A 66 -7.94 -9.75 -7.56
CA THR A 66 -8.88 -10.55 -8.39
C THR A 66 -10.25 -9.90 -8.72
N PRO A 67 -10.59 -8.64 -8.37
CA PRO A 67 -11.94 -8.11 -8.59
C PRO A 67 -12.13 -7.51 -9.99
N LYS A 68 -13.38 -7.11 -10.26
CA LYS A 68 -13.86 -6.51 -11.52
C LYS A 68 -13.53 -5.02 -11.67
N ARG A 69 -12.90 -4.38 -10.68
CA ARG A 69 -12.54 -2.95 -10.69
C ARG A 69 -11.03 -2.78 -10.82
N SER A 70 -10.58 -1.55 -11.05
CA SER A 70 -9.15 -1.21 -11.11
C SER A 70 -8.44 -1.40 -9.76
N VAL A 71 -7.26 -2.04 -9.77
CA VAL A 71 -6.40 -2.22 -8.59
C VAL A 71 -5.96 -0.89 -7.98
N ILE A 72 -5.83 0.13 -8.81
CA ILE A 72 -5.45 1.47 -8.39
C ILE A 72 -6.53 2.08 -7.48
N HIS A 73 -7.79 1.92 -7.88
CA HIS A 73 -8.94 2.45 -7.15
C HIS A 73 -9.14 1.71 -5.81
N GLU A 74 -9.01 0.39 -5.83
CA GLU A 74 -9.33 -0.44 -4.66
C GLU A 74 -8.16 -0.64 -3.68
N ARG A 75 -6.94 -0.74 -4.19
CA ARG A 75 -5.77 -1.12 -3.38
C ARG A 75 -4.79 0.02 -3.24
N TYR A 76 -4.36 0.62 -4.34
CA TYR A 76 -3.25 1.58 -4.27
C TYR A 76 -3.60 2.80 -3.40
N ARG A 77 -4.77 3.39 -3.62
CA ARG A 77 -5.31 4.49 -2.79
C ARG A 77 -5.33 4.15 -1.30
N LYS A 78 -5.76 2.94 -0.95
CA LYS A 78 -5.86 2.50 0.46
C LYS A 78 -4.47 2.29 1.07
N HIS A 79 -3.54 1.73 0.31
CA HIS A 79 -2.18 1.53 0.77
C HIS A 79 -1.44 2.84 0.98
N ILE A 80 -1.51 3.79 0.05
CA ILE A 80 -0.90 5.12 0.25
C ILE A 80 -1.41 5.77 1.53
N GLN A 81 -2.73 5.82 1.72
CA GLN A 81 -3.32 6.40 2.93
C GLN A 81 -2.83 5.72 4.21
N THR A 82 -2.73 4.38 4.22
CA THR A 82 -2.32 3.62 5.41
C THR A 82 -0.82 3.58 5.65
N LEU A 83 0.00 3.73 4.60
CA LEU A 83 1.46 3.79 4.69
C LEU A 83 1.95 5.16 5.15
N THR A 84 1.21 6.23 4.84
CA THR A 84 1.54 7.59 5.28
C THR A 84 0.79 8.01 6.54
N LEU A 85 -0.28 7.28 6.90
CA LEU A 85 -1.25 7.65 7.94
C LEU A 85 -1.93 9.01 7.72
N ARG A 86 -1.93 9.53 6.49
CA ARG A 86 -2.50 10.84 6.17
C ARG A 86 -3.96 10.82 5.71
N GLY A 87 -4.53 9.64 5.44
CA GLY A 87 -5.87 9.52 4.87
C GLY A 87 -7.01 9.64 5.89
N ASN A 88 -8.07 10.35 5.52
CA ASN A 88 -9.28 10.53 6.34
C ASN A 88 -10.11 9.26 6.55
N GLU A 89 -9.85 8.24 5.73
CA GLU A 89 -10.42 6.90 5.79
C GLU A 89 -9.51 5.92 6.55
N VAL A 90 -8.35 6.34 7.05
CA VAL A 90 -7.44 5.47 7.82
C VAL A 90 -8.09 5.09 9.14
N THR A 91 -7.92 3.84 9.52
CA THR A 91 -8.41 3.29 10.78
C THR A 91 -7.55 2.11 11.24
N PHE A 92 -7.83 1.56 12.41
CA PHE A 92 -7.01 0.56 13.08
C PHE A 92 -7.82 -0.69 13.44
N ASN A 93 -7.11 -1.79 13.70
CA ASN A 93 -7.75 -3.06 14.02
C ASN A 93 -8.47 -2.99 15.39
N LYS A 94 -9.80 -3.09 15.37
CA LYS A 94 -10.65 -3.08 16.58
C LYS A 94 -10.44 -4.27 17.53
N LYS A 95 -9.76 -5.33 17.09
CA LYS A 95 -9.54 -6.51 17.94
C LYS A 95 -8.52 -6.25 19.07
N ILE A 96 -7.74 -5.19 18.97
CA ILE A 96 -6.75 -4.80 19.98
C ILE A 96 -7.17 -3.48 20.61
N SER A 97 -6.88 -3.33 21.91
CA SER A 97 -7.19 -2.10 22.64
C SER A 97 -6.36 -0.93 22.11
N LYS A 98 -6.79 0.32 22.37
CA LYS A 98 -6.02 1.51 21.99
C LYS A 98 -4.62 1.48 22.60
N ASP A 99 -4.50 1.20 23.89
CA ASP A 99 -3.22 1.24 24.59
C ASP A 99 -2.30 0.14 24.09
N GLU A 100 -2.84 -1.07 23.87
CA GLU A 100 -2.10 -2.15 23.22
C GLU A 100 -1.64 -1.75 21.81
N PHE A 101 -2.51 -1.13 21.00
CA PHE A 101 -2.14 -0.65 19.67
C PHE A 101 -0.99 0.36 19.73
N LEU A 102 -1.12 1.39 20.57
CA LEU A 102 -0.13 2.45 20.73
C LEU A 102 1.20 1.91 21.29
N ASN A 103 1.16 0.93 22.19
CA ASN A 103 2.37 0.30 22.74
C ASN A 103 3.17 -0.48 21.70
N ASN A 104 2.52 -0.95 20.63
CA ASN A 104 3.21 -1.61 19.53
C ASN A 104 3.82 -0.63 18.51
N ILE A 105 3.57 0.69 18.64
CA ILE A 105 4.16 1.71 17.76
C ILE A 105 5.58 2.01 18.22
N LEU A 106 6.55 1.75 17.34
CA LEU A 106 7.97 1.94 17.64
C LEU A 106 8.38 3.42 17.71
N ASN A 107 7.78 4.28 16.87
CA ASN A 107 8.11 5.69 16.85
C ASN A 107 7.38 6.46 17.95
N LYS A 108 8.15 7.03 18.89
CA LYS A 108 7.62 7.79 20.05
C LYS A 108 6.81 9.03 19.63
N GLN A 109 7.25 9.77 18.62
CA GLN A 109 6.58 10.98 18.17
C GLN A 109 5.22 10.66 17.52
N LEU A 110 5.19 9.71 16.59
CA LEU A 110 3.96 9.22 15.98
C LEU A 110 2.97 8.73 17.03
N ARG A 111 3.45 7.98 18.03
CA ARG A 111 2.61 7.53 19.14
C ARG A 111 1.98 8.69 19.92
N LEU A 112 2.75 9.75 20.19
CA LEU A 112 2.24 10.96 20.85
C LEU A 112 1.21 11.69 19.98
N ASP A 113 1.48 11.85 18.69
CA ASP A 113 0.60 12.54 17.76
C ASP A 113 -0.73 11.81 17.59
N LEU A 114 -0.70 10.47 17.45
CA LEU A 114 -1.92 9.66 17.39
C LEU A 114 -2.69 9.66 18.72
N ASN A 115 -1.99 9.65 19.86
CA ASN A 115 -2.65 9.67 21.17
C ASN A 115 -3.39 10.99 21.43
N ARG A 116 -2.89 12.10 20.86
CA ARG A 116 -3.49 13.43 20.96
C ARG A 116 -4.60 13.69 19.95
N CYS A 117 -4.75 12.85 18.93
CA CYS A 117 -5.70 13.03 17.84
C CYS A 117 -7.11 12.53 18.26
N PRO A 118 -8.11 13.41 18.43
CA PRO A 118 -9.47 12.98 18.78
C PRO A 118 -10.08 12.02 17.75
N ALA A 119 -9.84 12.25 16.46
CA ALA A 119 -10.30 11.36 15.39
C ALA A 119 -9.76 9.92 15.47
N PHE A 120 -8.65 9.69 16.20
CA PHE A 120 -8.17 8.34 16.51
C PHE A 120 -9.16 7.55 17.39
N HIS A 121 -9.96 8.25 18.19
CA HIS A 121 -10.95 7.68 19.11
C HIS A 121 -12.30 7.35 18.47
N GLU A 122 -12.56 7.87 17.26
CA GLU A 122 -13.86 7.69 16.61
C GLU A 122 -14.10 6.23 16.17
N LYS A 123 -15.28 5.68 16.52
CA LYS A 123 -15.68 4.32 16.12
C LYS A 123 -15.74 4.20 14.58
N LEU A 124 -15.25 3.06 14.06
CA LEU A 124 -15.22 2.74 12.62
C LEU A 124 -16.53 3.08 11.90
N ILE A 125 -16.38 3.73 10.76
CA ILE A 125 -17.33 3.63 9.64
C ILE A 125 -16.92 2.42 8.78
N GLN A 126 -17.90 1.65 8.30
CA GLN A 126 -17.72 0.52 7.38
C GLN A 126 -16.95 0.94 6.10
N ASP A 127 -16.23 0.02 5.46
CA ASP A 127 -15.42 0.22 4.22
C ASP A 127 -14.13 1.06 4.28
N ARG A 128 -13.65 1.40 5.48
CA ARG A 128 -12.42 2.19 5.68
C ARG A 128 -11.10 1.43 5.45
N CYS A 129 -9.99 2.18 5.34
CA CYS A 129 -8.64 1.69 5.06
C CYS A 129 -7.94 1.27 6.37
N VAL A 130 -7.90 -0.04 6.67
CA VAL A 130 -7.27 -0.53 7.90
C VAL A 130 -5.74 -0.48 7.81
N ALA A 131 -5.11 0.30 8.68
CA ALA A 131 -3.67 0.33 8.90
C ALA A 131 -3.29 -0.71 9.97
N HIS A 132 -2.66 -1.79 9.52
CA HIS A 132 -2.03 -2.76 10.42
C HIS A 132 -0.75 -2.21 11.01
N ILE A 133 -0.32 -2.77 12.15
CA ILE A 133 0.82 -2.26 12.92
C ILE A 133 2.11 -2.15 12.10
N ASN A 134 2.38 -3.05 11.18
CA ASN A 134 3.57 -2.97 10.32
C ASN A 134 3.56 -1.74 9.41
N LYS A 135 2.39 -1.33 8.91
CA LYS A 135 2.27 -0.09 8.13
C LYS A 135 2.42 1.15 9.01
N VAL A 136 1.90 1.10 10.23
CA VAL A 136 2.07 2.17 11.21
C VAL A 136 3.54 2.32 11.61
N ASN A 137 4.26 1.22 11.79
CA ASN A 137 5.69 1.24 12.07
C ASN A 137 6.50 1.72 10.87
N TYR A 138 6.13 1.33 9.64
CA TYR A 138 6.68 1.94 8.43
C TYR A 138 6.47 3.45 8.40
N ALA A 139 5.24 3.93 8.67
CA ALA A 139 4.96 5.36 8.77
C ALA A 139 5.81 6.04 9.86
N GLY A 140 6.03 5.34 10.98
CA GLY A 140 6.89 5.76 12.08
C GLY A 140 8.35 5.96 11.68
N LEU A 141 8.90 5.15 10.77
CA LEU A 141 10.28 5.32 10.28
C LEU A 141 10.47 6.66 9.56
N TYR A 142 9.43 7.15 8.90
CA TYR A 142 9.46 8.36 8.07
C TYR A 142 8.49 9.44 8.56
N TRP A 143 8.10 9.39 9.84
CA TRP A 143 7.02 10.24 10.35
C TRP A 143 7.32 11.73 10.26
N HIS A 144 8.58 12.10 10.46
CA HIS A 144 9.03 13.48 10.31
C HIS A 144 8.75 14.00 8.88
N ASP A 145 9.08 13.22 7.86
CA ASP A 145 8.81 13.56 6.45
C ASP A 145 7.30 13.57 6.18
N PHE A 146 6.60 12.48 6.52
CA PHE A 146 5.16 12.36 6.25
C PHE A 146 4.31 13.42 6.94
N SER A 147 4.70 13.90 8.12
CA SER A 147 3.99 14.98 8.82
C SER A 147 4.15 16.33 8.11
N GLN A 148 5.31 16.58 7.48
CA GLN A 148 5.60 17.80 6.71
C GLN A 148 4.89 17.90 5.37
N TRP A 149 4.22 16.84 4.90
CA TRP A 149 3.45 16.90 3.66
C TRP A 149 2.17 17.74 3.77
N ASN A 150 2.00 18.51 4.85
CA ASN A 150 0.98 19.54 4.98
C ASN A 150 1.58 20.88 4.51
N PRO A 151 0.91 21.70 3.67
CA PRO A 151 -0.46 21.60 3.13
C PRO A 151 -0.66 20.56 2.03
N VAL A 152 -1.91 20.24 1.71
CA VAL A 152 -2.33 19.14 0.81
C VAL A 152 -1.65 19.09 -0.56
N HIS A 153 -1.32 20.24 -1.17
CA HIS A 153 -0.62 20.24 -2.46
C HIS A 153 0.75 19.53 -2.39
N ASN A 154 1.42 19.57 -1.23
CA ASN A 154 2.66 18.84 -1.01
C ASN A 154 2.43 17.33 -0.92
N CYS A 155 1.30 16.87 -0.36
CA CYS A 155 1.02 15.43 -0.27
C CYS A 155 0.99 14.73 -1.62
N GLN A 156 0.43 15.37 -2.65
CA GLN A 156 0.27 14.73 -3.95
C GLN A 156 1.62 14.51 -4.64
N SER A 157 2.44 15.56 -4.74
CA SER A 157 3.79 15.48 -5.33
C SER A 157 4.70 14.57 -4.51
N LYS A 158 4.71 14.71 -3.18
CA LYS A 158 5.55 13.89 -2.29
C LYS A 158 5.17 12.41 -2.32
N THR A 159 3.88 12.09 -2.41
CA THR A 159 3.47 10.68 -2.61
C THR A 159 4.04 10.13 -3.91
N HIS A 160 4.05 10.93 -4.98
CA HIS A 160 4.57 10.51 -6.28
C HIS A 160 6.09 10.33 -6.27
N GLU A 161 6.81 11.26 -5.66
CA GLU A 161 8.26 11.20 -5.46
C GLU A 161 8.65 10.00 -4.60
N ARG A 162 7.83 9.65 -3.60
CA ARG A 162 8.15 8.62 -2.62
C ARG A 162 7.80 7.21 -3.06
N PHE A 163 6.64 7.01 -3.69
CA PHE A 163 6.10 5.68 -3.93
C PHE A 163 6.03 5.32 -5.42
N SER A 164 6.35 4.07 -5.74
CA SER A 164 6.02 3.48 -7.03
C SER A 164 5.02 2.33 -6.85
N PHE A 165 4.17 2.13 -7.85
CA PHE A 165 3.20 1.04 -7.89
C PHE A 165 3.36 0.27 -9.18
N GLN A 166 3.47 -1.05 -9.06
CA GLN A 166 3.51 -1.99 -10.18
C GLN A 166 2.36 -2.97 -10.07
N PHE A 167 1.80 -3.36 -11.21
CA PHE A 167 0.81 -4.41 -11.35
C PHE A 167 1.20 -5.35 -12.48
N ASP A 168 1.41 -6.62 -12.14
CA ASP A 168 1.65 -7.72 -13.06
C ASP A 168 0.32 -8.47 -13.25
N GLN A 169 -0.37 -8.13 -14.34
CA GLN A 169 -1.68 -8.64 -14.72
C GLN A 169 -1.54 -10.00 -15.41
N PHE A 170 -2.28 -11.00 -14.94
CA PHE A 170 -2.43 -12.27 -15.65
C PHE A 170 -3.56 -12.15 -16.68
N LEU A 171 -3.22 -12.32 -17.96
CA LEU A 171 -4.18 -12.23 -19.07
C LEU A 171 -4.93 -13.55 -19.31
N SER A 172 -4.52 -14.63 -18.64
CA SER A 172 -5.22 -15.92 -18.70
C SER A 172 -6.36 -15.95 -17.70
N GLU A 173 -7.55 -16.36 -18.14
CA GLU A 173 -8.78 -16.45 -17.32
C GLU A 173 -8.69 -17.53 -16.22
N ASN A 174 -7.67 -18.39 -16.24
CA ASN A 174 -7.56 -19.53 -15.33
C ASN A 174 -6.79 -19.24 -14.03
N MET A 175 -6.28 -18.02 -13.82
CA MET A 175 -5.58 -17.69 -12.57
C MET A 175 -6.56 -17.43 -11.44
N ASP A 176 -6.89 -18.50 -10.71
CA ASP A 176 -7.72 -18.42 -9.53
C ASP A 176 -7.00 -17.75 -8.34
N LYS A 177 -7.77 -17.44 -7.30
CA LYS A 177 -7.25 -16.80 -6.09
C LYS A 177 -6.20 -17.66 -5.37
N LYS A 178 -6.34 -19.00 -5.37
CA LYS A 178 -5.42 -19.90 -4.66
C LYS A 178 -4.06 -19.92 -5.33
N SER A 179 -4.04 -19.98 -6.67
CA SER A 179 -2.84 -19.86 -7.50
C SER A 179 -2.12 -18.55 -7.25
N LEU A 180 -2.86 -17.43 -7.24
CA LEU A 180 -2.30 -16.11 -6.90
C LEU A 180 -1.72 -16.06 -5.48
N GLN A 181 -2.38 -16.68 -4.50
CA GLN A 181 -1.89 -16.75 -3.12
C GLN A 181 -0.59 -17.56 -3.00
N LYS A 182 -0.44 -18.63 -3.79
CA LYS A 182 0.81 -19.39 -3.86
C LYS A 182 1.95 -18.53 -4.41
N VAL A 183 1.69 -17.83 -5.52
CA VAL A 183 2.65 -16.87 -6.10
C VAL A 183 3.02 -15.78 -5.08
N GLU A 184 2.02 -15.13 -4.47
CA GLU A 184 2.23 -14.09 -3.45
C GLU A 184 3.07 -14.59 -2.27
N SER A 185 2.81 -15.81 -1.77
CA SER A 185 3.56 -16.38 -0.65
C SER A 185 5.03 -16.60 -0.99
N ASN A 186 5.31 -17.10 -2.20
CA ASN A 186 6.68 -17.27 -2.70
C ASN A 186 7.40 -15.91 -2.84
N LEU A 187 6.69 -14.89 -3.34
CA LEU A 187 7.25 -13.55 -3.48
C LEU A 187 7.50 -12.89 -2.12
N ILE A 188 6.57 -12.96 -1.18
CA ILE A 188 6.76 -12.41 0.17
C ILE A 188 7.96 -13.06 0.85
N SER A 189 8.13 -14.38 0.71
CA SER A 189 9.29 -15.10 1.25
C SER A 189 10.62 -14.67 0.59
N GLY A 190 10.63 -14.51 -0.74
CA GLY A 190 11.85 -14.14 -1.48
C GLY A 190 12.28 -12.68 -1.32
N PHE A 191 11.32 -11.76 -1.35
CA PHE A 191 11.57 -10.32 -1.34
C PHE A 191 11.51 -9.70 0.07
N ASN A 192 10.80 -10.34 1.00
CA ASN A 192 10.60 -9.86 2.37
C ASN A 192 10.14 -8.38 2.46
N PRO A 193 8.96 -8.04 1.91
CA PRO A 193 8.48 -6.67 1.91
C PRO A 193 8.11 -6.20 3.33
N LEU A 194 8.38 -4.92 3.62
CA LEU A 194 8.32 -4.37 4.99
C LEU A 194 6.96 -4.54 5.68
N THR A 195 5.85 -4.57 4.94
CA THR A 195 4.50 -4.47 5.51
C THR A 195 3.59 -5.68 5.27
N ASN A 196 4.04 -6.70 4.53
CA ASN A 196 3.34 -7.99 4.51
C ASN A 196 3.67 -8.76 5.78
N SER A 197 2.74 -8.72 6.72
CA SER A 197 2.84 -9.31 8.05
C SER A 197 3.39 -10.73 8.06
N LYS A 198 4.63 -10.87 8.57
CA LYS A 198 5.23 -12.02 9.28
C LYS A 198 6.68 -11.75 9.74
N HIS A 199 7.28 -10.63 9.36
CA HIS A 199 8.65 -10.31 9.73
C HIS A 199 8.77 -9.17 10.74
N ASP A 200 9.74 -9.37 11.63
CA ASP A 200 10.27 -8.41 12.57
C ASP A 200 10.75 -7.16 11.80
N PRO A 201 10.31 -5.94 12.18
CA PRO A 201 10.72 -4.69 11.54
C PRO A 201 12.23 -4.42 11.60
N ARG A 202 13.01 -5.23 12.36
CA ARG A 202 14.48 -5.24 12.36
C ARG A 202 15.09 -5.99 11.16
N ILE A 203 14.33 -6.82 10.45
CA ILE A 203 14.81 -7.56 9.29
C ILE A 203 14.80 -6.62 8.09
N LYS A 204 15.99 -6.31 7.55
CA LYS A 204 16.13 -5.48 6.35
C LYS A 204 15.44 -6.18 5.18
N ALA A 205 14.53 -5.47 4.52
CA ALA A 205 14.06 -5.87 3.21
C ALA A 205 15.26 -5.95 2.27
N LYS A 206 15.28 -6.96 1.39
CA LYS A 206 16.34 -7.06 0.39
C LYS A 206 16.10 -5.98 -0.67
N TYR A 207 17.17 -5.30 -1.07
CA TYR A 207 17.13 -4.46 -2.27
C TYR A 207 16.71 -5.36 -3.43
N ASN A 208 15.64 -4.96 -4.11
CA ASN A 208 15.12 -5.67 -5.25
C ASN A 208 14.51 -4.64 -6.18
N SER A 209 14.92 -4.66 -7.45
CA SER A 209 14.34 -3.78 -8.45
C SER A 209 12.92 -4.23 -8.79
N GLN A 210 12.16 -3.33 -9.41
CA GLN A 210 10.84 -3.65 -9.94
C GLN A 210 10.89 -4.71 -11.05
N ASP A 211 12.00 -4.77 -11.79
CA ASP A 211 12.22 -5.73 -12.87
C ASP A 211 12.49 -7.14 -12.31
N ASP A 212 13.20 -7.24 -11.17
CA ASP A 212 13.42 -8.51 -10.47
C ASP A 212 12.10 -9.18 -10.06
N LEU A 213 11.11 -8.39 -9.65
CA LEU A 213 9.78 -8.89 -9.29
C LEU A 213 9.08 -9.51 -10.50
N SER A 214 9.01 -8.80 -11.63
CA SER A 214 8.34 -9.31 -12.84
C SER A 214 9.04 -10.56 -13.38
N ALA A 215 10.39 -10.60 -13.34
CA ALA A 215 11.16 -11.78 -13.70
C ALA A 215 10.84 -12.96 -12.76
N ARG A 216 10.77 -12.72 -11.45
CA ARG A 216 10.46 -13.76 -10.46
C ARG A 216 9.03 -14.29 -10.60
N ILE A 217 8.06 -13.43 -10.90
CA ILE A 217 6.67 -13.86 -11.16
C ILE A 217 6.65 -14.82 -12.36
N LYS A 218 7.31 -14.46 -13.47
CA LYS A 218 7.40 -15.32 -14.66
C LYS A 218 8.05 -16.66 -14.34
N SER A 219 9.16 -16.67 -13.59
CA SER A 219 9.82 -17.92 -13.15
C SER A 219 8.86 -18.81 -12.35
N ILE A 220 8.23 -18.29 -11.30
CA ILE A 220 7.30 -19.07 -10.47
C ILE A 220 6.18 -19.67 -11.32
N VAL A 221 5.64 -18.88 -12.25
CA VAL A 221 4.52 -19.30 -13.11
C VAL A 221 4.94 -20.43 -14.06
N LEU A 222 6.15 -20.36 -14.61
CA LEU A 222 6.73 -21.41 -15.47
C LEU A 222 7.06 -22.67 -14.68
N ASP A 223 7.69 -22.53 -13.51
CA ASP A 223 8.15 -23.64 -12.67
C ASP A 223 6.97 -24.47 -12.13
N ASP A 224 5.90 -23.80 -11.71
CA ASP A 224 4.70 -24.43 -11.17
C ASP A 224 3.73 -24.92 -12.26
N LYS A 225 4.06 -24.76 -13.55
CA LYS A 225 3.25 -25.17 -14.71
C LYS A 225 1.81 -24.63 -14.69
N PHE A 226 1.64 -23.38 -14.29
CA PHE A 226 0.34 -22.70 -14.40
C PHE A 226 -0.07 -22.43 -15.86
#